data_AF-A0A846E1W0-F1
#
_entry.id   AF-A0A846E1W0-F1
#
_cell.length_a   1.000
_cell.length_b   1.000
_cell.length_c   1.000
_cell.angle_alpha   90.00
_cell.angle_beta   90.00
_cell.angle_gamma   90.00
#
_symmetry.space_group_name_H-M   'P 1'
#
loop_
_entity.id
_entity.type
_entity.pdbx_description
1 polymer ?
#
loop_
_entity_poly.entity_id
_entity_poly.type
_entity_poly.pdbx_seq_one_letter_code
_entity_poly.pdbx_strand_id
1 'polypeptide(L)'
;MKRQTWLWISAIALTANLAIATPPARANCNDSVGRLEFWQSPMQRHWQQLQQRTDYPWGQARLYGTLLGNRITLTTDFDRLPGAQKQQVLNLLLSPDWQQIITPQEQQAGIERGTIGALPYSVYASDGRLVSAVYDGCTRMTLLTERARYSWYFNSIGRTLPANLNPEALRNAGTPSWRVVNSSISPEAERSVRLGFWKAVGYEQAAKGYWIAWVPEGRYFEINVPAGNDARQLPFWNVAPREYNYRALDSDGTFVRDAGFNSRGG
;
A
#
# COMPACT_ATOMS: atom_id res chain seq x y z
N MET A 1 -8.79 79.64 -3.40
CA MET A 1 -7.96 79.65 -2.17
C MET A 1 -8.26 78.35 -1.42
N LYS A 2 -7.37 77.41 -1.07
CA LYS A 2 -5.90 77.24 -1.09
C LYS A 2 -5.66 75.75 -1.47
N ARG A 3 -4.95 75.47 -2.57
CA ARG A 3 -3.65 74.77 -2.63
C ARG A 3 -3.38 73.77 -1.49
N GLN A 4 -3.28 72.49 -1.83
CA GLN A 4 -2.48 71.53 -1.08
C GLN A 4 -1.61 70.70 -2.05
N THR A 5 -0.36 71.13 -2.06
CA THR A 5 0.92 70.48 -2.34
C THR A 5 0.92 69.02 -2.81
N TRP A 6 1.55 68.82 -3.97
CA TRP A 6 2.24 67.59 -4.37
C TRP A 6 3.25 67.15 -3.29
N LEU A 7 3.58 65.85 -3.23
CA LEU A 7 4.97 65.35 -3.30
C LEU A 7 5.07 63.81 -3.18
N TRP A 8 5.85 63.27 -4.13
CA TRP A 8 6.64 62.03 -4.16
C TRP A 8 6.00 60.65 -4.38
N ILE A 9 6.23 60.20 -5.62
CA ILE A 9 6.49 58.82 -6.04
C ILE A 9 7.59 58.21 -5.16
N SER A 10 7.38 56.99 -4.67
CA SER A 10 8.43 55.96 -4.56
C SER A 10 7.79 54.57 -4.56
N ALA A 11 8.05 53.85 -5.65
CA ALA A 11 7.72 52.46 -5.84
C ALA A 11 8.65 51.59 -4.98
N ILE A 12 8.08 50.72 -4.14
CA ILE A 12 8.65 49.41 -3.84
C ILE A 12 7.48 48.43 -3.84
N ALA A 13 7.14 47.94 -5.03
CA ALA A 13 6.37 46.70 -5.13
C ALA A 13 7.29 45.58 -4.64
N LEU A 14 7.20 45.27 -3.35
CA LEU A 14 7.77 44.06 -2.78
C LEU A 14 6.92 42.89 -3.31
N THR A 15 7.13 42.51 -4.57
CA THR A 15 6.71 41.19 -5.06
C THR A 15 7.59 40.19 -4.33
N ALA A 16 7.14 39.79 -3.14
CA ALA A 16 7.63 38.59 -2.50
C ALA A 16 7.39 37.46 -3.50
N ASN A 17 8.45 37.10 -4.22
CA ASN A 17 8.61 35.79 -4.80
C ASN A 17 8.57 34.82 -3.61
N LEU A 18 7.36 34.45 -3.21
CA LEU A 18 7.10 33.17 -2.58
C LEU A 18 7.45 32.13 -3.64
N ALA A 19 8.76 31.92 -3.83
CA ALA A 19 9.26 30.62 -4.18
C ALA A 19 8.78 29.72 -3.05
N ILE A 20 7.57 29.20 -3.20
CA ILE A 20 7.11 28.03 -2.47
C ILE A 20 8.17 27.00 -2.84
N ALA A 21 9.15 26.85 -1.96
CA ALA A 21 10.15 25.81 -2.06
C ALA A 21 9.35 24.52 -2.00
N THR A 22 8.97 24.02 -3.16
CA THR A 22 8.46 22.66 -3.31
C THR A 22 9.52 21.81 -2.64
N PRO A 23 9.18 21.04 -1.59
CA PRO A 23 10.13 20.15 -0.95
C PRO A 23 10.85 19.37 -2.06
N PRO A 24 12.18 19.20 -2.03
CA PRO A 24 12.92 18.54 -3.12
C PRO A 24 12.38 17.13 -3.47
N ALA A 25 11.60 16.53 -2.57
CA ALA A 25 10.80 15.35 -2.83
C ALA A 25 9.67 15.50 -3.86
N ARG A 26 9.27 16.70 -4.31
CA ARG A 26 8.27 16.90 -5.37
C ARG A 26 8.88 17.20 -6.75
N ALA A 27 10.15 17.62 -6.82
CA ALA A 27 10.77 18.01 -8.08
C ALA A 27 11.13 16.81 -8.97
N ASN A 28 11.32 15.62 -8.39
CA ASN A 28 11.67 14.38 -9.11
C ASN A 28 10.51 13.38 -9.25
N CYS A 29 9.30 13.77 -8.83
CA CYS A 29 8.14 12.87 -8.74
C CYS A 29 7.04 13.21 -9.76
N ASN A 30 7.42 13.59 -10.97
CA ASN A 30 6.54 14.30 -11.90
C ASN A 30 5.67 13.39 -12.80
N ASP A 31 5.66 12.08 -12.56
CA ASP A 31 4.84 11.18 -13.36
C ASP A 31 3.39 11.21 -12.85
N SER A 32 2.54 11.96 -13.54
CA SER A 32 1.10 11.89 -13.36
C SER A 32 0.58 10.48 -13.64
N VAL A 33 -0.41 10.03 -12.87
CA VAL A 33 -1.11 8.76 -13.15
C VAL A 33 -1.69 8.81 -14.55
N GLY A 34 -1.33 7.83 -15.38
CA GLY A 34 -1.84 7.69 -16.73
C GLY A 34 -3.32 7.33 -16.74
N ARG A 35 -3.97 7.58 -17.87
CA ARG A 35 -5.41 7.30 -18.01
C ARG A 35 -5.66 5.82 -18.24
N LEU A 36 -6.73 5.29 -17.65
CA LEU A 36 -7.09 3.88 -17.80
C LEU A 36 -7.37 3.53 -19.27
N GLU A 37 -8.00 4.44 -20.01
CA GLU A 37 -8.35 4.25 -21.42
C GLU A 37 -7.12 4.00 -22.31
N PHE A 38 -5.99 4.65 -21.99
CA PHE A 38 -4.71 4.39 -22.67
C PHE A 38 -4.14 3.04 -22.24
N TRP A 39 -4.06 2.80 -20.93
CA TRP A 39 -3.37 1.65 -20.36
C TRP A 39 -4.16 0.33 -20.44
N GLN A 40 -5.43 0.35 -20.83
CA GLN A 40 -6.28 -0.83 -20.87
C GLN A 40 -5.75 -1.87 -21.87
N SER A 41 -5.50 -1.48 -23.12
CA SER A 41 -5.04 -2.41 -24.16
C SER A 41 -3.62 -2.95 -23.88
N PRO A 42 -2.60 -2.12 -23.57
CA PRO A 42 -1.27 -2.61 -23.20
C PRO A 42 -1.28 -3.56 -22.01
N MET A 43 -2.04 -3.24 -20.95
CA MET A 43 -2.13 -4.13 -19.79
C MET A 43 -2.86 -5.43 -20.13
N GLN A 44 -3.90 -5.42 -20.96
CA GLN A 44 -4.56 -6.65 -21.40
C GLN A 44 -3.61 -7.57 -22.18
N ARG A 45 -2.79 -7.01 -23.09
CA ARG A 45 -1.76 -7.78 -23.82
C ARG A 45 -0.74 -8.37 -22.86
N HIS A 46 -0.21 -7.55 -21.95
CA HIS A 46 0.73 -8.02 -20.91
C HIS A 46 0.10 -9.12 -20.05
N TRP A 47 -1.14 -8.92 -19.61
CA TRP A 47 -1.87 -9.88 -18.80
C TRP A 47 -2.04 -11.22 -19.50
N GLN A 48 -2.38 -11.23 -20.80
CA GLN A 48 -2.46 -12.46 -21.59
C GLN A 48 -1.10 -13.18 -21.70
N GLN A 49 -0.01 -12.44 -21.93
CA GLN A 49 1.35 -12.99 -21.93
C GLN A 49 1.70 -13.62 -20.58
N LEU A 50 1.36 -12.93 -19.48
CA LEU A 50 1.53 -13.46 -18.14
C LEU A 50 0.74 -14.76 -17.97
N GLN A 51 -0.53 -14.83 -18.38
CA GLN A 51 -1.34 -16.06 -18.25
C GLN A 51 -0.77 -17.26 -19.03
N GLN A 52 -0.17 -17.01 -20.21
CA GLN A 52 0.34 -18.06 -21.10
C GLN A 52 1.73 -18.58 -20.70
N ARG A 53 2.50 -17.81 -19.94
CA ARG A 53 3.86 -18.18 -19.53
C ARG A 53 3.85 -19.44 -18.67
N THR A 54 4.76 -20.39 -18.91
CA THR A 54 4.84 -21.66 -18.17
C THR A 54 6.03 -21.76 -17.22
N ASP A 55 6.92 -20.78 -17.27
CA ASP A 55 8.13 -20.74 -16.47
C ASP A 55 8.27 -19.39 -15.77
N TYR A 56 8.37 -19.39 -14.45
CA TYR A 56 8.55 -18.19 -13.64
C TYR A 56 9.68 -18.37 -12.62
N PRO A 57 10.29 -17.26 -12.17
CA PRO A 57 11.34 -17.29 -11.14
C PRO A 57 10.91 -17.93 -9.80
N TRP A 58 9.60 -17.99 -9.53
CA TRP A 58 9.01 -18.60 -8.33
C TRP A 58 8.43 -20.01 -8.59
N GLY A 59 8.74 -20.62 -9.72
CA GLY A 59 8.29 -21.97 -10.08
C GLY A 59 6.91 -22.00 -10.74
N GLN A 60 6.14 -23.04 -10.43
CA GLN A 60 4.89 -23.38 -11.15
C GLN A 60 3.62 -22.73 -10.59
N ALA A 61 3.73 -21.96 -9.50
CA ALA A 61 2.58 -21.31 -8.88
C ALA A 61 1.93 -20.30 -9.84
N ARG A 62 0.60 -20.38 -9.99
CA ARG A 62 -0.20 -19.50 -10.85
C ARG A 62 -0.76 -18.35 -10.02
N LEU A 63 -0.12 -17.19 -10.13
CA LEU A 63 -0.33 -16.09 -9.18
C LEU A 63 -1.22 -14.97 -9.72
N TYR A 64 -1.35 -14.87 -11.03
CA TYR A 64 -2.15 -13.85 -11.71
C TYR A 64 -3.59 -14.35 -11.83
N GLY A 65 -4.49 -13.78 -11.02
CA GLY A 65 -5.91 -14.18 -10.97
C GLY A 65 -6.75 -13.43 -11.99
N THR A 66 -7.32 -12.29 -11.60
CA THR A 66 -8.25 -11.51 -12.42
C THR A 66 -7.74 -10.10 -12.73
N LEU A 67 -8.10 -9.60 -13.91
CA LEU A 67 -7.94 -8.20 -14.32
C LEU A 67 -9.33 -7.66 -14.68
N LEU A 68 -9.84 -6.70 -13.90
CA LEU A 68 -11.14 -6.08 -14.10
C LEU A 68 -11.04 -4.57 -13.92
N GLY A 69 -11.26 -3.81 -14.98
CA GLY A 69 -11.07 -2.36 -14.96
C GLY A 69 -9.65 -2.01 -14.55
N ASN A 70 -9.47 -1.19 -13.52
CA ASN A 70 -8.18 -0.84 -12.93
C ASN A 70 -7.78 -1.73 -11.73
N ARG A 71 -8.49 -2.83 -11.50
CA ARG A 71 -8.25 -3.75 -10.39
C ARG A 71 -7.62 -5.04 -10.90
N ILE A 72 -6.48 -5.41 -10.30
CA ILE A 72 -5.84 -6.71 -10.48
C ILE A 72 -5.97 -7.51 -9.19
N THR A 73 -6.38 -8.77 -9.27
CA THR A 73 -6.46 -9.68 -8.12
C THR A 73 -5.51 -10.85 -8.33
N LEU A 74 -4.64 -11.09 -7.36
CA LEU A 74 -3.73 -12.23 -7.31
C LEU A 74 -4.43 -13.45 -6.69
N THR A 75 -3.92 -14.64 -6.96
CA THR A 75 -4.47 -15.89 -6.39
C THR A 75 -4.04 -16.10 -4.93
N THR A 76 -4.62 -17.08 -4.25
CA THR A 76 -4.26 -17.47 -2.88
C THR A 76 -2.80 -17.93 -2.74
N ASP A 77 -2.20 -18.43 -3.83
CA ASP A 77 -0.82 -18.91 -3.81
C ASP A 77 0.19 -17.77 -3.62
N PHE A 78 -0.18 -16.52 -3.96
CA PHE A 78 0.68 -15.37 -3.76
C PHE A 78 1.02 -15.16 -2.28
N ASP A 79 0.06 -15.40 -1.38
CA ASP A 79 0.26 -15.19 0.06
C ASP A 79 1.29 -16.13 0.67
N ARG A 80 1.48 -17.30 0.05
CA ARG A 80 2.43 -18.35 0.47
C ARG A 80 3.87 -18.06 0.06
N LEU A 81 4.08 -17.11 -0.86
CA LEU A 81 5.41 -16.78 -1.32
C LEU A 81 6.25 -16.06 -0.25
N PRO A 82 7.58 -16.27 -0.23
CA PRO A 82 8.52 -15.37 0.41
C PRO A 82 8.44 -13.95 -0.17
N GLY A 83 8.80 -12.95 0.64
CA GLY A 83 8.74 -11.53 0.29
C GLY A 83 9.53 -11.20 -0.98
N ALA A 84 10.74 -11.76 -1.12
CA ALA A 84 11.53 -11.62 -2.35
C ALA A 84 10.78 -12.11 -3.61
N GLN A 85 10.09 -13.24 -3.53
CA GLN A 85 9.29 -13.76 -4.64
C GLN A 85 8.02 -12.92 -4.87
N LYS A 86 7.37 -12.44 -3.80
CA LYS A 86 6.25 -11.48 -3.93
C LYS A 86 6.68 -10.23 -4.70
N GLN A 87 7.88 -9.71 -4.43
CA GLN A 87 8.44 -8.58 -5.16
C GLN A 87 8.70 -8.91 -6.64
N GLN A 88 9.21 -10.11 -6.95
CA GLN A 88 9.40 -10.56 -8.33
C GLN A 88 8.07 -10.62 -9.11
N VAL A 89 7.01 -11.15 -8.48
CA VAL A 89 5.66 -11.22 -9.08
C VAL A 89 5.14 -9.85 -9.45
N LEU A 90 5.29 -8.91 -8.53
CA LEU A 90 4.82 -7.54 -8.71
C LEU A 90 5.69 -6.81 -9.73
N ASN A 91 7.02 -6.93 -9.69
CA ASN A 91 7.91 -6.35 -10.69
C ASN A 91 7.57 -6.83 -12.10
N LEU A 92 7.35 -8.14 -12.29
CA LEU A 92 6.99 -8.69 -13.59
C LEU A 92 5.62 -8.19 -14.08
N LEU A 93 4.66 -8.04 -13.17
CA LEU A 93 3.33 -7.53 -13.50
C LEU A 93 3.33 -6.04 -13.86
N LEU A 94 4.11 -5.26 -13.11
CA LEU A 94 3.91 -3.83 -12.98
C LEU A 94 5.03 -3.00 -13.62
N SER A 95 6.20 -3.59 -13.84
CA SER A 95 7.32 -2.95 -14.50
C SER A 95 7.92 -3.87 -15.58
N PRO A 96 7.11 -4.43 -16.51
CA PRO A 96 7.67 -5.09 -17.69
C PRO A 96 8.38 -4.06 -18.59
N ASP A 97 9.07 -4.57 -19.60
CA ASP A 97 9.55 -3.73 -20.70
C ASP A 97 8.35 -3.25 -21.54
N TRP A 98 7.77 -2.12 -21.13
CA TRP A 98 6.61 -1.53 -21.79
C TRP A 98 6.88 -1.16 -23.25
N GLN A 99 8.13 -0.96 -23.67
CA GLN A 99 8.48 -0.68 -25.06
C GLN A 99 8.28 -1.90 -25.97
N GLN A 100 8.29 -3.11 -25.41
CA GLN A 100 7.97 -4.33 -26.15
C GLN A 100 6.47 -4.59 -26.25
N ILE A 101 5.67 -3.95 -25.38
CA ILE A 101 4.22 -4.16 -25.29
C ILE A 101 3.46 -3.04 -25.98
N ILE A 102 3.94 -1.80 -25.92
CA ILE A 102 3.34 -0.60 -26.50
C ILE A 102 4.04 -0.31 -27.82
N THR A 103 3.27 -0.19 -28.90
CA THR A 103 3.82 0.18 -30.21
C THR A 103 4.24 1.65 -30.22
N PRO A 104 5.22 2.05 -31.06
CA PRO A 104 5.62 3.46 -31.19
C PRO A 104 4.46 4.40 -31.52
N GLN A 105 3.49 3.92 -32.30
CA GLN A 105 2.29 4.66 -32.68
C GLN A 105 1.34 4.88 -31.50
N GLU A 106 1.08 3.83 -30.71
CA GLU A 106 0.29 3.96 -29.47
C GLU A 106 0.98 4.91 -28.49
N GLN A 107 2.30 4.78 -28.32
CA GLN A 107 3.08 5.66 -27.45
C GLN A 107 2.94 7.13 -27.87
N GLN A 108 3.13 7.42 -29.16
CA GLN A 108 2.99 8.77 -29.70
C GLN A 108 1.58 9.33 -29.48
N ALA A 109 0.54 8.55 -29.78
CA ALA A 109 -0.85 8.96 -29.54
C ALA A 109 -1.14 9.20 -28.05
N GLY A 110 -0.54 8.41 -27.17
CA GLY A 110 -0.63 8.56 -25.72
C GLY A 110 -0.02 9.89 -25.23
N ILE A 111 1.16 10.24 -25.78
CA ILE A 111 1.87 11.50 -25.52
C ILE A 111 1.04 12.70 -26.01
N GLU A 112 0.61 12.68 -27.26
CA GLU A 112 -0.15 13.78 -27.89
C GLU A 112 -1.45 14.08 -27.14
N ARG A 113 -2.10 13.05 -26.59
CA ARG A 113 -3.33 13.19 -25.81
C ARG A 113 -3.10 13.47 -24.33
N GLY A 114 -1.85 13.47 -23.86
CA GLY A 114 -1.51 13.61 -22.43
C GLY A 114 -2.13 12.51 -21.57
N THR A 115 -2.22 11.29 -22.11
CA THR A 115 -2.86 10.14 -21.46
C THR A 115 -1.87 9.09 -20.97
N ILE A 116 -0.67 9.09 -21.55
CA ILE A 116 0.45 8.27 -21.08
C ILE A 116 0.99 8.85 -19.77
N GLY A 117 1.25 7.97 -18.82
CA GLY A 117 1.67 8.31 -17.46
C GLY A 117 1.86 7.04 -16.65
N ALA A 118 2.00 7.13 -15.33
CA ALA A 118 2.20 5.95 -14.50
C ALA A 118 0.99 4.98 -14.54
N LEU A 119 1.23 3.70 -14.30
CA LEU A 119 0.19 2.68 -14.40
C LEU A 119 -0.97 2.91 -13.41
N PRO A 120 -2.23 3.00 -13.89
CA PRO A 120 -3.39 3.30 -13.06
C PRO A 120 -3.97 2.09 -12.32
N TYR A 121 -3.20 1.01 -12.14
CA TYR A 121 -3.71 -0.25 -11.59
C TYR A 121 -3.38 -0.42 -10.12
N SER A 122 -4.37 -0.87 -9.35
CA SER A 122 -4.18 -1.39 -7.99
C SER A 122 -4.18 -2.91 -7.99
N VAL A 123 -3.28 -3.51 -7.23
CA VAL A 123 -3.14 -4.96 -7.08
C VAL A 123 -3.63 -5.39 -5.71
N TYR A 124 -4.44 -6.45 -5.69
CA TYR A 124 -5.04 -7.00 -4.48
C TYR A 124 -4.71 -8.48 -4.33
N ALA A 125 -4.62 -8.96 -3.10
CA ALA A 125 -4.59 -10.37 -2.78
C ALA A 125 -5.97 -11.00 -2.99
N SER A 126 -6.02 -12.33 -3.00
CA SER A 126 -7.25 -13.10 -3.20
C SER A 126 -8.35 -12.81 -2.16
N ASP A 127 -7.96 -12.46 -0.93
CA ASP A 127 -8.87 -12.08 0.15
C ASP A 127 -9.32 -10.61 0.08
N GLY A 128 -8.82 -9.84 -0.89
CA GLY A 128 -9.19 -8.45 -1.12
C GLY A 128 -8.23 -7.43 -0.49
N ARG A 129 -7.16 -7.85 0.20
CA ARG A 129 -6.15 -6.91 0.73
C ARG A 129 -5.41 -6.18 -0.37
N LEU A 130 -5.17 -4.88 -0.20
CA LEU A 130 -4.34 -4.11 -1.12
C LEU A 130 -2.87 -4.53 -1.02
N VAL A 131 -2.30 -5.01 -2.12
CA VAL A 131 -0.90 -5.48 -2.22
C VAL A 131 -0.01 -4.42 -2.85
N SER A 132 -0.52 -3.66 -3.81
CA SER A 132 0.19 -2.54 -4.42
C SER A 132 -0.81 -1.48 -4.85
N ALA A 133 -0.59 -0.25 -4.39
CA ALA A 133 -1.42 0.89 -4.77
C ALA A 133 -1.05 1.43 -6.17
N VAL A 134 -1.94 2.26 -6.72
CA VAL A 134 -1.60 3.08 -7.89
C VAL A 134 -0.37 3.94 -7.56
N TYR A 135 0.55 4.02 -8.51
CA TYR A 135 1.74 4.85 -8.37
C TYR A 135 1.36 6.32 -8.18
N ASP A 136 1.97 7.00 -7.22
CA ASP A 136 1.59 8.37 -6.82
C ASP A 136 2.63 9.44 -7.16
N GLY A 137 3.55 9.14 -8.08
CA GLY A 137 4.60 10.08 -8.50
C GLY A 137 5.92 9.87 -7.77
N CYS A 138 5.93 9.38 -6.53
CA CYS A 138 7.16 9.28 -5.73
C CYS A 138 7.55 7.85 -5.35
N THR A 139 6.58 6.96 -5.19
CA THR A 139 6.88 5.60 -4.75
C THR A 139 5.88 4.61 -5.33
N ARG A 140 6.39 3.58 -6.01
CA ARG A 140 5.64 2.34 -6.14
C ARG A 140 5.83 1.55 -4.86
N MET A 141 5.10 1.90 -3.81
CA MET A 141 5.19 1.14 -2.58
C MET A 141 4.54 -0.23 -2.77
N THR A 142 5.34 -1.27 -2.63
CA THR A 142 4.83 -2.61 -2.39
C THR A 142 4.25 -2.65 -0.97
N LEU A 143 2.96 -2.93 -0.82
CA LEU A 143 2.24 -2.90 0.45
C LEU A 143 1.95 -4.33 0.93
N LEU A 144 3.01 -5.11 1.14
CA LEU A 144 2.87 -6.53 1.49
C LEU A 144 2.32 -6.73 2.91
N THR A 145 2.67 -5.84 3.83
CA THR A 145 2.29 -5.90 5.25
C THR A 145 1.18 -4.92 5.60
N GLU A 146 0.44 -5.21 6.65
CA GLU A 146 -0.57 -4.33 7.23
C GLU A 146 0.06 -3.05 7.75
N ARG A 147 1.28 -3.12 8.31
CA ARG A 147 2.07 -1.94 8.66
C ARG A 147 2.35 -1.06 7.43
N ALA A 148 2.79 -1.64 6.31
CA ALA A 148 3.08 -0.89 5.10
C ALA A 148 1.80 -0.24 4.53
N ARG A 149 0.69 -0.99 4.46
CA ARG A 149 -0.63 -0.45 4.08
C ARG A 149 -1.04 0.71 4.99
N TYR A 150 -0.82 0.54 6.30
CA TYR A 150 -1.11 1.57 7.28
C TYR A 150 -0.30 2.84 7.05
N SER A 151 1.02 2.72 6.89
CA SER A 151 1.90 3.86 6.60
C SER A 151 1.55 4.53 5.28
N TRP A 152 1.23 3.77 4.23
CA TRP A 152 0.78 4.31 2.95
C TRP A 152 -0.49 5.13 3.11
N TYR A 153 -1.54 4.59 3.73
CA TYR A 153 -2.79 5.31 3.98
C TYR A 153 -2.56 6.61 4.76
N PHE A 154 -1.78 6.54 5.84
CA PHE A 154 -1.48 7.71 6.66
C PHE A 154 -0.79 8.81 5.85
N ASN A 155 0.10 8.44 4.93
CA ASN A 155 0.81 9.40 4.09
C ASN A 155 0.01 9.87 2.86
N SER A 156 -0.84 9.01 2.29
CA SER A 156 -1.59 9.27 1.06
C SER A 156 -2.94 9.95 1.30
N ILE A 157 -3.63 9.61 2.39
CA ILE A 157 -4.96 10.14 2.75
C ILE A 157 -4.91 10.97 4.05
N GLY A 158 -3.93 10.75 4.93
CA GLY A 158 -3.84 11.39 6.25
C GLY A 158 -3.53 12.89 6.28
N ARG A 159 -3.45 13.59 5.14
CA ARG A 159 -3.48 15.06 5.10
C ARG A 159 -4.88 15.65 5.28
N THR A 160 -5.93 14.83 5.23
CA THR A 160 -7.35 15.23 5.38
C THR A 160 -8.15 14.23 6.21
N LEU A 161 -7.56 13.68 7.28
CA LEU A 161 -8.37 13.04 8.32
C LEU A 161 -9.13 14.14 9.10
N PRO A 162 -10.45 14.01 9.31
CA PRO A 162 -11.19 14.92 10.19
C PRO A 162 -10.52 14.98 11.56
N ALA A 163 -10.30 16.19 12.08
CA ALA A 163 -9.53 16.45 13.31
C ALA A 163 -10.04 15.75 14.59
N ASN A 164 -11.20 15.09 14.50
CA ASN A 164 -11.97 14.59 15.64
C ASN A 164 -12.06 13.05 15.69
N LEU A 165 -11.37 12.33 14.80
CA LEU A 165 -11.42 10.87 14.75
C LEU A 165 -10.18 10.25 15.38
N ASN A 166 -10.37 9.32 16.32
CA ASN A 166 -9.28 8.53 16.88
C ASN A 166 -8.61 7.74 15.73
N PRO A 167 -7.33 8.01 15.37
CA PRO A 167 -6.69 7.42 14.21
C PRO A 167 -6.73 5.90 14.20
N GLU A 168 -6.78 5.28 15.38
CA GLU A 168 -6.76 3.83 15.58
C GLU A 168 -8.13 3.17 15.36
N ALA A 169 -9.25 3.89 15.58
CA ALA A 169 -10.60 3.34 15.56
C ALA A 169 -11.22 3.20 14.14
N LEU A 170 -10.73 3.95 13.16
CA LEU A 170 -11.28 3.95 11.79
C LEU A 170 -10.88 2.73 10.94
N ARG A 171 -9.84 1.98 11.35
CA ARG A 171 -9.15 1.01 10.46
C ARG A 171 -9.81 -0.37 10.39
N ASN A 172 -10.79 -0.62 11.26
CA ASN A 172 -11.63 -1.82 11.29
C ASN A 172 -13.01 -1.63 10.66
N ALA A 173 -13.39 -0.40 10.32
CA ALA A 173 -14.74 -0.04 9.91
C ALA A 173 -14.88 0.17 8.39
N GLY A 174 -14.06 -0.50 7.59
CA GLY A 174 -14.12 -0.40 6.12
C GLY A 174 -13.60 0.92 5.57
N THR A 175 -12.76 1.61 6.33
CA THR A 175 -12.02 2.79 5.86
C THR A 175 -10.53 2.46 5.75
N PRO A 176 -9.88 2.74 4.60
CA PRO A 176 -10.42 3.38 3.39
C PRO A 176 -11.41 2.51 2.62
N SER A 177 -12.16 3.10 1.69
CA SER A 177 -13.23 2.43 0.93
C SER A 177 -12.82 1.18 0.14
N TRP A 178 -11.51 0.97 -0.08
CA TRP A 178 -11.00 -0.26 -0.70
C TRP A 178 -10.84 -1.43 0.29
N ARG A 179 -10.94 -1.19 1.61
CA ARG A 179 -10.88 -2.23 2.65
C ARG A 179 -12.16 -3.06 2.57
N VAL A 180 -12.00 -4.35 2.32
CA VAL A 180 -13.10 -5.30 2.39
C VAL A 180 -13.23 -5.78 3.84
N VAL A 181 -14.38 -5.52 4.47
CA VAL A 181 -14.63 -6.00 5.84
C VAL A 181 -15.41 -7.30 5.78
N ASN A 182 -14.69 -8.42 5.67
CA ASN A 182 -15.28 -9.75 5.76
C ASN A 182 -15.56 -10.14 7.22
N SER A 183 -14.81 -9.57 8.17
CA SER A 183 -15.00 -9.78 9.60
C SER A 183 -14.65 -8.52 10.37
N SER A 184 -15.64 -7.94 11.04
CA SER A 184 -15.44 -6.81 11.93
C SER A 184 -14.95 -7.28 13.30
N ILE A 185 -14.26 -6.39 13.99
CA ILE A 185 -13.89 -6.49 15.40
C ILE A 185 -14.28 -5.16 16.07
N SER A 186 -14.72 -5.20 17.32
CA SER A 186 -15.02 -3.94 18.02
C SER A 186 -13.72 -3.13 18.24
N PRO A 187 -13.77 -1.79 18.20
CA PRO A 187 -12.61 -0.96 18.49
C PRO A 187 -11.98 -1.27 19.86
N GLU A 188 -12.80 -1.60 20.86
CA GLU A 188 -12.35 -1.94 22.21
C GLU A 188 -11.58 -3.26 22.23
N ALA A 189 -12.07 -4.27 21.50
CA ALA A 189 -11.41 -5.57 21.40
C ALA A 189 -10.08 -5.45 20.65
N GLU A 190 -10.04 -4.74 19.52
CA GLU A 190 -8.77 -4.51 18.80
C GLU A 190 -7.77 -3.77 19.69
N ARG A 191 -8.21 -2.68 20.35
CA ARG A 191 -7.36 -1.91 21.25
C ARG A 191 -6.82 -2.77 22.39
N SER A 192 -7.64 -3.62 22.98
CA SER A 192 -7.23 -4.53 24.05
C SER A 192 -6.10 -5.46 23.61
N VAL A 193 -6.25 -6.10 22.43
CA VAL A 193 -5.22 -6.99 21.87
C VAL A 193 -3.92 -6.22 21.60
N ARG A 194 -4.00 -5.05 20.97
CA ARG A 194 -2.84 -4.20 20.68
C ARG A 194 -2.12 -3.76 21.96
N LEU A 195 -2.87 -3.35 22.99
CA LEU A 195 -2.28 -2.99 24.30
C LEU A 195 -1.60 -4.21 24.96
N GLY A 196 -2.20 -5.40 24.88
CA GLY A 196 -1.59 -6.63 25.37
C GLY A 196 -0.26 -6.94 24.67
N PHE A 197 -0.22 -6.77 23.34
CA PHE A 197 1.01 -6.90 22.56
C PHE A 197 2.09 -5.92 23.01
N TRP A 198 1.77 -4.63 23.12
CA TRP A 198 2.77 -3.63 23.50
C TRP A 198 3.24 -3.74 24.95
N LYS A 199 2.39 -4.22 25.87
CA LYS A 199 2.81 -4.57 27.23
C LYS A 199 3.81 -5.72 27.26
N ALA A 200 3.68 -6.69 26.35
CA ALA A 200 4.54 -7.86 26.30
C ALA A 200 5.84 -7.63 25.53
N VAL A 201 5.80 -6.87 24.43
CA VAL A 201 6.94 -6.65 23.53
C VAL A 201 7.71 -5.37 23.88
N GLY A 202 7.05 -4.36 24.44
CA GLY A 202 7.61 -3.02 24.67
C GLY A 202 7.34 -2.06 23.50
N TYR A 203 6.83 -0.87 23.81
CA TYR A 203 6.47 0.12 22.78
C TYR A 203 7.69 0.71 22.06
N GLU A 204 8.83 0.77 22.74
CA GLU A 204 10.11 1.21 22.18
C GLU A 204 10.59 0.33 21.02
N GLN A 205 10.11 -0.93 20.94
CA GLN A 205 10.42 -1.82 19.82
C GLN A 205 9.69 -1.45 18.52
N ALA A 206 8.69 -0.56 18.57
CA ALA A 206 8.00 -0.07 17.37
C ALA A 206 8.99 0.57 16.36
N ALA A 207 10.01 1.28 16.86
CA ALA A 207 11.07 1.88 16.04
C ALA A 207 11.93 0.82 15.33
N LYS A 208 12.06 -0.38 15.91
CA LYS A 208 12.77 -1.52 15.30
C LYS A 208 11.92 -2.26 14.28
N GLY A 209 10.62 -1.98 14.25
CA GLY A 209 9.71 -2.43 13.22
C GLY A 209 8.69 -3.48 13.63
N TYR A 210 8.58 -3.75 14.93
CA TYR A 210 7.46 -4.51 15.47
C TYR A 210 6.14 -3.78 15.22
N TRP A 211 5.08 -4.53 14.91
CA TRP A 211 3.75 -3.97 14.70
C TRP A 211 2.68 -5.04 14.91
N ILE A 212 1.47 -4.61 15.25
CA ILE A 212 0.28 -5.46 15.29
C ILE A 212 -0.96 -4.67 14.87
N ALA A 213 -1.82 -5.26 14.04
CA ALA A 213 -3.09 -4.69 13.64
C ALA A 213 -4.09 -5.77 13.19
N TRP A 214 -5.38 -5.46 13.26
CA TRP A 214 -6.42 -6.33 12.72
C TRP A 214 -6.49 -6.26 11.20
N VAL A 215 -6.67 -7.42 10.57
CA VAL A 215 -6.87 -7.58 9.14
C VAL A 215 -8.30 -8.08 8.88
N PRO A 216 -9.24 -7.17 8.56
CA PRO A 216 -10.66 -7.49 8.41
C PRO A 216 -10.98 -8.32 7.16
N GLU A 217 -10.09 -8.33 6.16
CA GLU A 217 -10.22 -9.15 4.95
C GLU A 217 -10.05 -10.65 5.26
N GLY A 218 -9.11 -10.97 6.15
CA GLY A 218 -8.68 -12.34 6.45
C GLY A 218 -9.04 -12.85 7.85
N ARG A 219 -9.65 -12.02 8.70
CA ARG A 219 -10.05 -12.35 10.08
C ARG A 219 -8.88 -12.81 10.97
N TYR A 220 -7.82 -12.01 11.02
CA TYR A 220 -6.66 -12.27 11.87
C TYR A 220 -5.98 -10.97 12.32
N PHE A 221 -5.19 -11.04 13.38
CA PHE A 221 -4.20 -10.00 13.70
C PHE A 221 -2.89 -10.28 12.95
N GLU A 222 -2.46 -9.34 12.11
CA GLU A 222 -1.13 -9.40 11.53
C GLU A 222 -0.11 -8.84 12.52
N ILE A 223 0.97 -9.56 12.73
CA ILE A 223 2.12 -9.14 13.53
C ILE A 223 3.31 -9.02 12.59
N ASN A 224 3.92 -7.85 12.52
CA ASN A 224 5.19 -7.70 11.82
C ASN A 224 6.34 -7.85 12.81
N VAL A 225 7.30 -8.69 12.46
CA VAL A 225 8.51 -8.96 13.23
C VAL A 225 9.71 -8.52 12.39
N PRO A 226 10.65 -7.74 12.94
CA PRO A 226 11.83 -7.32 12.19
C PRO A 226 12.70 -8.52 11.79
N ALA A 227 13.33 -8.42 10.61
CA ALA A 227 14.24 -9.44 10.10
C ALA A 227 15.29 -9.87 11.15
N GLY A 228 15.52 -11.18 11.26
CA GLY A 228 16.45 -11.77 12.22
C GLY A 228 15.88 -12.04 13.62
N ASN A 229 14.67 -11.56 13.94
CA ASN A 229 13.98 -11.94 15.18
C ASN A 229 13.08 -13.15 14.96
N ASP A 230 13.06 -14.06 15.94
CA ASP A 230 12.21 -15.25 15.89
C ASP A 230 10.78 -14.91 16.31
N ALA A 231 9.88 -14.81 15.33
CA ALA A 231 8.45 -14.61 15.58
C ALA A 231 7.83 -15.70 16.45
N ARG A 232 8.45 -16.88 16.61
CA ARG A 232 7.95 -17.96 17.47
C ARG A 232 8.20 -17.69 18.95
N GLN A 233 9.14 -16.82 19.29
CA GLN A 233 9.56 -16.54 20.66
C GLN A 233 9.01 -15.22 21.22
N LEU A 234 8.01 -14.61 20.56
CA LEU A 234 7.43 -13.37 21.06
C LEU A 234 6.78 -13.59 22.43
N PRO A 235 7.11 -12.78 23.45
CA PRO A 235 6.49 -12.86 24.77
C PRO A 235 4.96 -12.71 24.72
N PHE A 236 4.45 -12.01 23.70
CA PHE A 236 3.03 -11.82 23.46
C PHE A 236 2.25 -13.14 23.36
N TRP A 237 2.84 -14.23 22.89
CA TRP A 237 2.13 -15.51 22.73
C TRP A 237 1.59 -16.10 24.04
N ASN A 238 2.18 -15.70 25.17
CA ASN A 238 1.74 -16.12 26.51
C ASN A 238 0.47 -15.40 26.96
N VAL A 239 0.19 -14.22 26.40
CA VAL A 239 -0.93 -13.35 26.80
C VAL A 239 -1.91 -13.09 25.65
N ALA A 240 -1.64 -13.60 24.45
CA ALA A 240 -2.48 -13.42 23.27
C ALA A 240 -3.87 -14.03 23.48
N PRO A 241 -4.96 -13.26 23.34
CA PRO A 241 -6.32 -13.78 23.45
C PRO A 241 -6.58 -14.91 22.46
N ARG A 242 -7.10 -16.03 22.97
CA ARG A 242 -7.14 -17.31 22.24
C ARG A 242 -8.28 -17.37 21.20
N GLU A 243 -9.23 -16.45 21.27
CA GLU A 243 -10.38 -16.34 20.38
C GLU A 243 -10.04 -15.79 18.98
N TYR A 244 -8.86 -15.18 18.80
CA TYR A 244 -8.40 -14.64 17.52
C TYR A 244 -7.31 -15.48 16.88
N ASN A 245 -7.19 -15.34 15.55
CA ASN A 245 -6.07 -15.86 14.79
C ASN A 245 -4.99 -14.79 14.66
N TYR A 246 -3.73 -15.21 14.62
CA TYR A 246 -2.59 -14.33 14.44
C TYR A 246 -1.72 -14.82 13.27
N ARG A 247 -1.24 -13.88 12.45
CA ARG A 247 -0.27 -14.14 11.39
C ARG A 247 0.98 -13.31 11.63
N ALA A 248 2.11 -13.96 11.86
CA ALA A 248 3.39 -13.29 11.94
C ALA A 248 4.05 -13.24 10.56
N LEU A 249 4.40 -12.04 10.13
CA LEU A 249 5.14 -11.78 8.89
C LEU A 249 6.48 -11.10 9.21
N ASP A 250 7.49 -11.35 8.39
CA ASP A 250 8.67 -10.48 8.34
C ASP A 250 8.28 -9.11 7.75
N SER A 251 9.15 -8.12 7.96
CA SER A 251 9.14 -6.80 7.35
C SER A 251 8.98 -6.80 5.82
N ASP A 252 9.45 -7.83 5.13
CA ASP A 252 9.29 -8.00 3.68
C ASP A 252 7.97 -8.69 3.27
N GLY A 253 7.09 -9.01 4.23
CA GLY A 253 5.83 -9.70 3.98
C GLY A 253 5.94 -11.22 3.80
N THR A 254 7.11 -11.82 4.04
CA THR A 254 7.27 -13.28 4.15
C THR A 254 6.42 -13.78 5.30
N PHE A 255 5.61 -14.81 5.04
CA PHE A 255 4.87 -15.49 6.09
C PHE A 255 5.82 -16.31 6.95
N VAL A 256 5.79 -16.08 8.27
CA VAL A 256 6.64 -16.76 9.23
C VAL A 256 5.84 -17.82 9.99
N ARG A 257 4.64 -17.47 10.45
CA ARG A 257 3.82 -18.34 11.31
C ARG A 257 2.35 -17.94 11.37
N ASP A 258 1.49 -18.95 11.48
CA ASP A 258 0.15 -18.84 12.03
C ASP A 258 0.16 -19.21 13.53
N ALA A 259 -0.54 -18.45 14.35
CA ALA A 259 -0.91 -18.84 15.70
C ALA A 259 -2.44 -18.72 15.81
N GLY A 260 -3.14 -19.80 15.48
CA GLY A 260 -4.55 -19.99 15.83
C GLY A 260 -4.61 -20.85 17.08
N PHE A 261 -5.20 -20.35 18.16
CA PHE A 261 -5.33 -21.11 19.40
C PHE A 261 -6.61 -21.93 19.50
N ASN A 262 -7.48 -21.77 18.50
CA ASN A 262 -8.66 -22.58 18.27
C ASN A 262 -8.42 -23.58 17.14
N SER A 263 -7.37 -24.40 17.22
CA SER A 263 -7.38 -25.71 16.59
C SER A 263 -8.03 -26.70 17.56
N ARG A 264 -9.37 -26.69 17.62
CA ARG A 264 -10.10 -27.88 18.08
C ARG A 264 -9.86 -28.97 17.03
N GLY A 265 -9.21 -30.04 17.48
CA GLY A 265 -9.03 -31.38 16.91
C GLY A 265 -9.53 -31.67 15.49
N GLY A 266 -8.60 -32.10 14.64
CA GLY A 266 -8.79 -33.27 13.78
C GLY A 266 -8.06 -34.45 14.40
#